data_AF-A0A9N7NZ13-F1
#
_entry.id   AF-A0A9N7NZ13-F1
#
_cell.length_a   1.000
_cell.length_b   1.000
_cell.length_c   1.000
_cell.angle_alpha   90.00
_cell.angle_beta   90.00
_cell.angle_gamma   90.00
#
_symmetry.space_group_name_H-M   'P 1'
#
loop_
_entity.id
_entity.type
_entity.pdbx_description
1 polymer ?
#
loop_
_entity_poly.entity_id
_entity_poly.type
_entity_poly.pdbx_seq_one_letter_code
_entity_poly.pdbx_strand_id
1 'polypeptide(L)'
;MEVPIKKALTFSDIDITHPFLTLSRQQVEANIVVHMTPQQQDHLRAEGQVSFDAHDDDTNEISSMKLKWRGSYYNLIGKWGKVVRTKRLEVGQEIKLRWQ
;
A
#
# COMPACT_ATOMS: atom_id res chain seq x y z
N MET A 1 -15.93 7.80 -10.69
CA MET A 1 -14.56 8.35 -10.60
C MET A 1 -13.95 7.72 -9.37
N GLU A 2 -12.85 6.99 -9.53
CA GLU A 2 -12.14 6.39 -8.40
C GLU A 2 -11.43 7.48 -7.59
N VAL A 3 -11.52 7.43 -6.26
CA VAL A 3 -10.89 8.42 -5.38
C VAL A 3 -9.60 7.82 -4.83
N PRO A 4 -8.42 8.41 -5.10
CA PRO A 4 -7.18 7.86 -4.56
C PRO A 4 -7.16 7.94 -3.03
N ILE A 5 -6.55 6.95 -2.39
CA ILE A 5 -6.22 7.00 -0.97
C ILE A 5 -5.15 8.07 -0.79
N LYS A 6 -5.48 9.14 -0.06
CA LYS A 6 -4.53 10.15 0.39
C LYS A 6 -4.11 9.85 1.82
N LYS A 7 -2.80 9.92 2.09
CA LYS A 7 -2.25 9.66 3.43
C LYS A 7 -1.04 10.53 3.70
N ALA A 8 -1.09 11.27 4.81
CA ALA A 8 0.11 11.86 5.42
C ALA A 8 0.93 10.75 6.09
N LEU A 9 2.22 10.69 5.78
CA LEU A 9 3.12 9.68 6.31
C LEU A 9 3.43 9.93 7.80
N THR A 10 3.42 8.87 8.59
CA THR A 10 3.80 8.88 10.01
C THR A 10 5.23 8.37 10.20
N PHE A 11 5.77 8.48 11.42
CA PHE A 11 7.09 7.91 11.75
C PHE A 11 7.19 6.42 11.44
N SER A 12 6.15 5.62 11.71
CA SER A 12 6.17 4.19 11.39
C SER A 12 6.15 3.92 9.89
N ASP A 13 5.54 4.81 9.10
CA ASP A 13 5.46 4.61 7.65
C ASP A 13 6.81 4.88 6.95
N ILE A 14 7.68 5.71 7.53
CA ILE A 14 9.02 5.98 6.99
C ILE A 14 10.14 5.19 7.68
N ASP A 15 9.81 4.36 8.68
CA ASP A 15 10.80 3.54 9.37
C ASP A 15 11.34 2.44 8.42
N ILE A 16 12.60 2.61 8.03
CA ILE A 16 13.29 1.69 7.11
C ILE A 16 13.84 0.43 7.79
N THR A 17 13.77 0.35 9.13
CA THR A 17 14.16 -0.85 9.90
C THR A 17 13.05 -1.90 9.90
N HIS A 18 11.79 -1.45 9.94
CA HIS A 18 10.60 -2.29 9.82
C HIS A 18 9.66 -1.72 8.74
N PRO A 19 10.02 -1.80 7.45
CA PRO A 19 9.35 -1.05 6.41
C PRO A 19 7.96 -1.59 6.09
N PHE A 20 6.94 -0.84 6.50
CA PHE A 20 5.55 -1.02 6.07
C PHE A 20 4.83 0.34 6.00
N LEU A 21 3.81 0.43 5.16
CA LEU A 21 2.89 1.56 5.14
C LEU A 21 1.56 1.10 5.75
N THR A 22 1.12 1.79 6.79
CA THR A 22 -0.16 1.50 7.46
C THR A 22 -1.30 2.21 6.76
N LEU A 23 -2.29 1.45 6.28
CA LEU A 23 -3.46 1.96 5.57
C LEU A 23 -4.74 1.62 6.32
N SER A 24 -5.68 2.56 6.38
CA SER A 24 -6.97 2.32 7.04
C SER A 24 -7.75 1.24 6.29
N ARG A 25 -8.45 0.40 7.06
CA ARG A 25 -9.31 -0.66 6.48
C ARG A 25 -10.30 -0.08 5.47
N GLN A 26 -11.04 0.93 5.89
CA GLN A 26 -12.11 1.53 5.08
C GLN A 26 -11.58 2.04 3.74
N GLN A 27 -10.45 2.75 3.73
CA GLN A 27 -9.88 3.27 2.48
C GLN A 27 -9.39 2.14 1.57
N VAL A 28 -8.77 1.10 2.12
CA VAL A 28 -8.26 -0.03 1.34
C VAL A 28 -9.39 -0.86 0.75
N GLU A 29 -10.42 -1.16 1.54
CA GLU A 29 -11.57 -1.93 1.05
C GLU A 29 -12.30 -1.18 -0.06
N ALA A 30 -12.51 0.14 0.12
CA ALA A 30 -13.27 0.97 -0.82
C ALA A 30 -12.52 1.37 -2.09
N ASN A 31 -11.18 1.37 -2.10
CA ASN A 31 -10.39 1.88 -3.25
C ASN A 31 -9.33 0.90 -3.78
N ILE A 32 -9.14 -0.26 -3.15
CA ILE A 32 -8.18 -1.28 -3.61
C ILE A 32 -8.90 -2.63 -3.74
N VAL A 33 -9.46 -3.15 -2.64
CA VAL A 33 -10.04 -4.51 -2.62
C VAL A 33 -11.24 -4.62 -3.57
N VAL A 34 -12.06 -3.57 -3.68
CA VAL A 34 -13.21 -3.54 -4.59
C VAL A 34 -12.82 -3.76 -6.07
N HIS A 35 -11.57 -3.46 -6.44
CA HIS A 35 -11.06 -3.58 -7.80
C HIS A 35 -10.22 -4.86 -8.03
N MET A 36 -9.94 -5.63 -6.97
CA MET A 36 -9.25 -6.91 -7.08
C MET A 36 -10.09 -7.95 -7.83
N THR A 37 -9.44 -8.87 -8.53
CA THR A 37 -10.12 -10.03 -9.10
C THR A 37 -10.69 -10.92 -7.99
N PRO A 38 -11.73 -11.73 -8.25
CA PRO A 38 -12.26 -12.66 -7.27
C PRO A 38 -11.18 -13.57 -6.65
N GLN A 39 -10.22 -14.04 -7.46
CA GLN A 39 -9.12 -14.88 -7.01
C GLN A 39 -8.19 -14.13 -6.03
N GLN A 40 -7.90 -12.86 -6.28
CA GLN A 40 -7.10 -12.02 -5.38
C GLN A 40 -7.84 -11.77 -4.05
N GLN A 41 -9.15 -11.52 -4.10
CA GLN A 41 -9.96 -11.35 -2.89
C GLN A 41 -10.03 -12.65 -2.08
N ASP A 42 -10.19 -13.79 -2.74
CA ASP A 42 -10.18 -15.11 -2.11
C ASP A 42 -8.83 -15.40 -1.44
N HIS A 43 -7.73 -15.11 -2.14
CA HIS A 43 -6.40 -15.26 -1.59
C HIS A 43 -6.17 -14.34 -0.38
N LEU A 44 -6.61 -13.08 -0.45
CA LEU A 44 -6.54 -12.16 0.68
C LEU A 44 -7.36 -12.66 1.88
N ARG A 45 -8.53 -13.26 1.66
CA ARG A 45 -9.36 -13.85 2.72
C ARG A 45 -8.74 -15.10 3.34
N ALA A 46 -8.17 -15.98 2.51
CA ALA A 46 -7.59 -17.24 2.96
C ALA A 46 -6.24 -17.04 3.67
N GLU A 47 -5.34 -16.28 3.05
CA GLU A 47 -3.95 -16.12 3.50
C GLU A 47 -3.71 -14.85 4.33
N GLY A 48 -4.71 -13.97 4.41
CA GLY A 48 -4.58 -12.66 5.04
C GLY A 48 -3.65 -11.71 4.28
N GLN A 49 -3.23 -12.03 3.07
CA GLN A 49 -2.36 -11.18 2.26
C GLN A 49 -2.49 -11.46 0.75
N VAL A 50 -2.16 -10.47 -0.08
CA VAL A 50 -2.13 -10.62 -1.54
C VAL A 50 -1.01 -9.77 -2.14
N SER A 51 -0.31 -10.32 -3.13
CA SER A 51 0.80 -9.65 -3.84
C SER A 51 0.29 -8.94 -5.10
N PHE A 52 0.93 -7.84 -5.46
CA PHE A 52 0.71 -7.10 -6.70
C PHE A 52 1.93 -6.25 -7.03
N ASP A 53 2.00 -5.78 -8.26
CA ASP A 53 2.98 -4.79 -8.67
C ASP A 53 2.39 -3.39 -8.51
N ALA A 54 3.13 -2.51 -7.85
CA ALA A 54 2.80 -1.10 -7.72
C ALA A 54 3.66 -0.30 -8.71
N HIS A 55 3.00 0.55 -9.50
CA HIS A 55 3.66 1.47 -10.41
C HIS A 55 3.80 2.85 -9.73
N ASP A 56 5.01 3.39 -9.77
CA ASP A 56 5.31 4.74 -9.30
C ASP A 56 5.26 5.72 -10.48
N ASP A 57 4.21 6.55 -10.53
CA ASP A 57 3.99 7.54 -11.58
C ASP A 57 5.12 8.59 -11.68
N ASP A 58 5.87 8.86 -10.59
CA ASP A 58 6.94 9.87 -10.60
C ASP A 58 8.26 9.35 -11.18
N THR A 59 8.52 8.05 -11.02
CA THR A 59 9.81 7.43 -11.39
C THR A 59 9.68 6.41 -12.52
N ASN A 60 8.44 6.05 -12.88
CA ASN A 60 8.09 4.95 -13.75
C ASN A 60 8.62 3.58 -13.25
N GLU A 61 8.99 3.47 -11.97
CA GLU A 61 9.47 2.22 -11.38
C GLU A 61 8.29 1.30 -11.05
N ILE A 62 8.45 0.01 -11.34
CA ILE A 62 7.54 -1.04 -10.89
C ILE A 62 8.15 -1.71 -9.67
N SER A 63 7.39 -1.74 -8.57
CA SER A 63 7.78 -2.33 -7.31
C SER A 63 6.81 -3.42 -6.89
N SER A 64 7.31 -4.65 -6.72
CA SER A 64 6.48 -5.72 -6.15
C SER A 64 6.15 -5.42 -4.69
N MET A 65 4.86 -5.34 -4.41
CA MET A 65 4.28 -5.04 -3.11
C MET A 65 3.39 -6.20 -2.65
N LYS A 66 3.03 -6.14 -1.38
CA LYS A 66 2.04 -7.04 -0.79
C LYS A 66 1.16 -6.26 0.17
N LEU A 67 -0.15 -6.42 0.04
CA LEU A 67 -1.11 -5.92 1.02
C LEU A 67 -1.41 -7.04 2.02
N LYS A 68 -1.20 -6.76 3.30
CA LYS A 68 -1.40 -7.70 4.39
C LYS A 68 -2.47 -7.20 5.35
N TRP A 69 -3.50 -7.99 5.56
CA TRP A 69 -4.56 -7.75 6.52
C TRP A 69 -4.05 -7.91 7.96
N ARG A 70 -4.43 -6.99 8.85
CA ARG A 70 -4.03 -6.98 10.27
C ARG A 70 -5.22 -6.92 11.24
N GLY A 71 -6.44 -7.14 10.75
CA GLY A 71 -7.67 -7.20 11.57
C GLY A 71 -8.43 -5.87 11.67
N SER A 72 -7.76 -4.75 11.88
CA SER A 72 -8.38 -3.41 11.89
C SER A 72 -7.82 -2.45 10.85
N TYR A 73 -6.73 -2.84 10.17
CA TYR A 73 -6.03 -2.06 9.16
C TYR A 73 -5.25 -3.00 8.23
N TYR A 74 -4.67 -2.44 7.17
CA TYR A 74 -3.77 -3.15 6.29
C TYR A 74 -2.37 -2.56 6.35
N ASN A 75 -1.38 -3.42 6.13
CA ASN A 75 -0.03 -2.99 5.84
C ASN A 75 0.27 -3.23 4.35
N LEU A 76 0.79 -2.22 3.67
CA LEU A 76 1.51 -2.41 2.42
C LEU A 76 2.98 -2.67 2.76
N ILE A 77 3.48 -3.82 2.34
CA ILE A 77 4.86 -4.29 2.57
C ILE A 77 5.52 -4.69 1.24
N GLY A 78 6.74 -5.20 1.31
CA GLY A 78 7.52 -5.59 0.13
C GLY A 78 8.61 -4.55 -0.13
N LYS A 79 8.58 -3.90 -1.30
CA LYS A 79 9.57 -2.87 -1.67
C LYS A 79 9.30 -1.49 -1.06
N TRP A 80 8.34 -1.34 -0.16
CA TRP A 80 8.03 -0.06 0.50
C TRP A 80 9.27 0.65 1.09
N GLY A 81 10.14 -0.08 1.80
CA GLY A 81 11.37 0.49 2.35
C GLY A 81 12.39 0.96 1.29
N LYS A 82 12.30 0.47 0.05
CA LYS A 82 13.05 1.00 -1.09
C LYS A 82 12.44 2.32 -1.55
N VAL A 83 11.11 2.37 -1.70
CA VAL A 83 10.36 3.58 -2.08
C VAL A 83 10.67 4.73 -1.12
N VAL A 84 10.59 4.50 0.19
CA VAL A 84 10.93 5.49 1.23
C VAL A 84 12.34 6.06 1.03
N ARG A 85 13.34 5.19 0.83
CA ARG A 85 14.75 5.60 0.66
C ARG A 85 14.99 6.34 -0.64
N THR A 86 14.51 5.80 -1.77
CA THR A 86 14.75 6.37 -3.11
C THR A 86 14.08 7.73 -3.24
N LYS A 87 12.83 7.87 -2.80
CA LYS A 87 12.07 9.12 -2.89
C LYS A 87 12.34 10.08 -1.72
N ARG A 88 13.17 9.67 -0.76
CA ARG A 88 13.48 10.43 0.47
C ARG A 88 12.21 10.91 1.16
N LEU A 89 11.25 9.99 1.36
CA LEU A 89 9.97 10.34 1.96
C LEU A 89 10.13 10.77 3.42
N GLU A 90 9.39 11.79 3.81
CA GLU A 90 9.45 12.39 5.15
C GLU A 90 8.12 12.30 5.89
N VAL A 91 8.17 12.42 7.23
CA VAL A 91 6.97 12.49 8.07
C VAL A 91 6.14 13.72 7.70
N GLY A 92 4.83 13.55 7.57
CA GLY A 92 3.89 14.60 7.19
C GLY A 92 3.71 14.77 5.68
N GLN A 93 4.60 14.22 4.85
CA GLN A 93 4.43 14.23 3.40
C GLN A 93 3.18 13.43 3.00
N GLU A 94 2.36 13.97 2.10
CA GLU A 94 1.20 13.26 1.55
C GLU A 94 1.63 12.35 0.38
N ILE A 95 1.18 11.10 0.43
CA ILE A 95 1.21 10.17 -0.71
C ILE A 95 -0.20 9.90 -1.22
N LYS A 96 -0.29 9.45 -2.47
CA LYS A 96 -1.54 9.03 -3.11
C LYS A 96 -1.39 7.62 -3.65
N LEU A 97 -2.38 6.77 -3.38
CA LEU A 97 -2.45 5.41 -3.91
C LEU A 97 -3.78 5.23 -4.65
N ARG A 98 -3.76 4.53 -5.78
CA ARG A 98 -4.95 4.17 -6.55
C ARG A 98 -4.76 2.77 -7.13
N TRP A 99 -5.85 2.06 -7.39
CA TRP A 99 -5.80 0.84 -8.17
C TRP A 99 -5.83 1.22 -9.66
N GLN A 100 -5.16 0.43 -10.52
CA GLN A 100 -5.20 0.62 -11.97
C GLN A 100 -5.12 -0.73 -12.67
#